data_AF-A0A218QAA0-F1
#
_entry.id   AF-A0A218QAA0-F1
#
_cell.length_a   1.000
_cell.length_b   1.000
_cell.length_c   1.000
_cell.angle_alpha   90.00
_cell.angle_beta   90.00
_cell.angle_gamma   90.00
#
_symmetry.space_group_name_H-M   'P 1'
#
loop_
_entity.id
_entity.type
_entity.pdbx_description
1 polymer ?
#
loop_
_entity_poly.entity_id
_entity_poly.type
_entity_poly.pdbx_seq_one_letter_code
_entity_poly.pdbx_strand_id
1 'polypeptide(L)' 'MMENTLVDKTFRDSNGEIVLAQMPNLPLIVWIVASLLTLVFTSGKINAVLDVLANGSLFTSGV' A
#
# COMPACT_ATOMS: atom_id res chain seq x y z
N MET A 1 -24.63 7.64 -11.04
CA MET A 1 -23.93 8.95 -11.01
C MET A 1 -22.83 8.82 -9.98
N MET A 2 -21.60 9.19 -10.30
CA MET A 2 -20.50 9.16 -9.32
C MET A 2 -20.84 10.13 -8.18
N GLU A 3 -20.95 9.62 -6.97
CA GLU A 3 -21.15 10.44 -5.79
C GLU A 3 -19.83 11.20 -5.58
N ASN A 4 -19.78 12.48 -5.98
CA ASN A 4 -18.58 13.33 -5.94
C ASN A 4 -18.20 13.73 -4.50
N THR A 5 -18.24 12.78 -3.59
CA THR A 5 -17.78 12.93 -2.21
C THR A 5 -16.26 12.90 -2.21
N LEU A 6 -15.62 13.69 -1.34
CA LEU A 6 -14.16 13.67 -1.17
C LEU A 6 -13.63 12.25 -0.96
N VAL A 7 -14.42 11.40 -0.27
CA VAL A 7 -14.15 9.98 -0.04
C VAL A 7 -14.08 9.19 -1.35
N ASP A 8 -15.03 9.38 -2.27
CA ASP A 8 -15.07 8.66 -3.54
C ASP A 8 -13.87 9.01 -4.42
N LYS A 9 -13.45 10.29 -4.38
CA LYS A 9 -12.28 10.77 -5.12
C LYS A 9 -10.95 10.28 -4.54
N THR A 10 -10.88 9.99 -3.25
CA THR A 10 -9.66 9.51 -2.58
C THR A 10 -9.54 7.99 -2.65
N PHE A 11 -10.64 7.26 -2.47
CA PHE A 11 -10.57 5.80 -2.33
C PHE A 11 -11.02 5.02 -3.56
N ARG A 12 -11.62 5.69 -4.57
CA ARG A 12 -12.08 5.03 -5.79
C ARG A 12 -11.36 5.54 -7.04
N ASP A 13 -11.16 4.62 -7.97
CA ASP A 13 -10.57 4.93 -9.27
C ASP A 13 -11.60 5.53 -10.25
N SER A 14 -11.17 5.78 -11.49
CA SER A 14 -12.04 6.33 -12.54
C SER A 14 -13.19 5.39 -12.97
N ASN A 15 -13.13 4.12 -12.58
CA ASN A 15 -14.18 3.12 -12.82
C ASN A 15 -15.12 2.99 -11.61
N GLY A 16 -14.85 3.69 -10.51
CA GLY A 16 -15.60 3.59 -9.27
C GLY A 16 -15.23 2.35 -8.45
N GLU A 17 -14.09 1.73 -8.72
CA GLU A 17 -13.57 0.61 -7.94
C GLU A 17 -12.68 1.09 -6.80
N ILE A 18 -12.72 0.41 -5.65
CA ILE A 18 -11.91 0.78 -4.49
C ILE A 18 -10.45 0.43 -4.76
N VAL A 19 -9.56 1.43 -4.80
CA VAL A 19 -8.14 1.28 -5.17
C VAL A 19 -7.42 0.23 -4.32
N LEU A 20 -7.72 0.17 -3.01
CA LEU A 20 -7.14 -0.80 -2.09
C LEU A 20 -7.61 -2.25 -2.32
N ALA A 21 -8.78 -2.46 -2.91
CA ALA A 21 -9.38 -3.77 -3.12
C ALA A 21 -9.11 -4.35 -4.52
N GLN A 22 -8.44 -3.61 -5.40
CA GLN A 22 -8.13 -4.05 -6.77
C GLN A 22 -7.05 -5.13 -6.74
N MET A 23 -7.33 -6.30 -7.31
CA MET A 23 -6.31 -7.34 -7.50
C MET A 23 -5.77 -7.31 -8.94
N PRO A 24 -4.45 -7.41 -9.15
CA PRO A 24 -3.39 -7.49 -8.14
C PRO A 24 -2.96 -6.10 -7.60
N ASN A 25 -2.95 -5.92 -6.26
CA ASN A 25 -2.40 -4.73 -5.61
C ASN A 25 -0.93 -4.97 -5.21
N LEU A 26 0.00 -4.77 -6.15
CA LEU A 26 1.44 -4.96 -5.91
C LEU A 26 1.99 -4.17 -4.71
N PRO A 27 1.66 -2.87 -4.54
CA PRO A 27 2.02 -2.10 -3.35
C PRO A 27 1.63 -2.78 -2.04
N LEU A 28 0.37 -3.21 -1.93
CA LEU A 28 -0.14 -3.85 -0.73
C LEU A 28 0.58 -5.17 -0.45
N ILE A 29 0.87 -5.96 -1.48
CA ILE A 29 1.61 -7.22 -1.36
C ILE A 29 3.03 -6.96 -0.83
N VAL A 30 3.75 -5.99 -1.42
CA VAL A 30 5.11 -5.63 -0.96
C VAL A 30 5.07 -5.12 0.48
N TRP A 31 4.09 -4.28 0.82
CA TRP A 31 3.90 -3.80 2.18
C TRP A 31 3.68 -4.94 3.18
N ILE A 32 2.79 -5.89 2.88
CA ILE A 32 2.51 -7.05 3.76
C ILE A 32 3.77 -7.89 3.92
N VAL A 33 4.42 -8.28 2.82
CA VAL A 33 5.59 -9.17 2.88
C VAL A 33 6.76 -8.51 3.61
N ALA A 34 7.06 -7.24 3.32
CA ALA A 34 8.13 -6.52 3.99
C ALA A 34 7.83 -6.35 5.49
N SER A 35 6.60 -6.00 5.86
CA SER A 35 6.17 -5.88 7.26
C SER A 35 6.24 -7.20 8.03
N LEU A 36 5.94 -8.32 7.38
CA LEU A 36 6.11 -9.64 8.02
C LEU A 36 7.59 -9.99 8.20
N LEU A 37 8.46 -9.60 7.27
CA LEU A 37 9.90 -9.84 7.38
C LEU A 37 10.56 -9.01 8.48
N THR A 38 10.04 -7.83 8.84
CA THR A 38 10.57 -7.04 9.98
C THR A 38 10.35 -7.74 11.32
N LEU A 39 9.37 -8.65 11.42
CA LEU A 39 9.17 -9.49 12.60
C LEU A 39 10.29 -10.53 12.77
N VAL A 40 10.93 -10.93 11.68
CA VAL A 40 12.07 -11.87 11.67
C VAL A 40 13.39 -11.11 11.82
N PHE A 41 13.55 -10.04 11.04
CA PHE A 41 14.71 -9.15 11.08
C PHE A 41 14.36 -7.93 11.91
N THR A 42 14.49 -8.03 13.23
CA THR A 42 14.00 -7.01 14.18
C THR A 42 14.93 -5.83 14.40
N SER A 43 16.15 -5.85 13.85
CA SER A 43 17.15 -4.79 14.05
C SER A 43 18.22 -4.75 12.95
N GLY A 44 18.94 -3.63 12.91
CA GLY A 44 20.06 -3.41 11.98
C GLY A 44 19.63 -2.96 10.59
N LYS A 45 20.58 -2.97 9.65
CA LYS A 45 20.39 -2.39 8.31
C LYS A 45 19.29 -3.08 7.49
N ILE A 46 19.13 -4.40 7.66
CA ILE A 46 18.11 -5.17 6.93
C ILE A 46 16.72 -4.74 7.38
N ASN A 47 16.50 -4.64 8.69
CA ASN A 47 15.24 -4.13 9.26
C ASN A 47 14.93 -2.72 8.72
N ALA A 48 15.91 -1.81 8.73
CA ALA A 48 15.73 -0.45 8.21
C ALA A 48 15.35 -0.42 6.72
N VAL A 49 15.95 -1.29 5.89
CA VAL A 49 15.57 -1.39 4.47
C VAL A 49 14.16 -1.96 4.32
N LEU A 50 13.80 -2.98 5.09
CA LEU A 50 12.45 -3.55 5.08
C LEU A 50 11.40 -2.52 5.52
N ASP A 51 11.68 -1.69 6.51
CA ASP A 51 10.82 -0.58 6.92
C ASP A 51 10.64 0.46 5.81
N VAL A 52 11.73 0.80 5.10
CA VAL A 52 11.66 1.72 3.95
C VAL A 52 10.84 1.10 2.81
N LEU A 53 11.00 -0.19 2.52
CA LEU A 53 10.23 -0.88 1.49
C LEU A 53 8.75 -0.98 1.85
N ALA A 54 8.44 -1.36 3.09
CA ALA A 54 7.07 -1.44 3.58
C ALA A 54 6.40 -0.07 3.42
N ASN A 55 6.96 0.97 4.05
CA ASN A 55 6.36 2.29 4.01
C ASN A 55 6.36 2.89 2.59
N GLY A 56 7.47 2.80 1.86
CA GLY A 56 7.62 3.37 0.52
C GLY A 56 6.72 2.71 -0.53
N SER A 57 6.41 1.42 -0.38
CA SER A 57 5.51 0.71 -1.31
C SER A 57 4.10 1.30 -1.31
N LEU A 58 3.56 1.70 -0.15
CA LEU A 58 2.25 2.34 -0.05
C LEU A 58 2.16 3.69 -0.76
N PHE A 59 3.29 4.38 -0.97
CA PHE A 59 3.33 5.68 -1.65
C PHE A 59 3.71 5.59 -3.14
N THR A 60 4.07 4.40 -3.64
CA THR A 60 4.40 4.18 -5.07
C THR A 60 3.16 4.21 -5.96
N SER A 61 2.00 3.85 -5.42
CA SER A 61 0.73 3.88 -6.13
C SER A 61 -0.20 4.78 -5.35
N GLY A 62 -0.31 6.03 -5.79
CA GLY A 62 -1.05 7.06 -5.09
C GLY A 62 -2.44 6.59 -4.65
N VAL A 63 -2.57 6.33 -3.35
CA VAL A 63 -3.82 6.45 -2.58
C VAL A 63 -3.86 7.87 -2.05
#